data_AF-A0A3B9RPJ3-F1
#
_entry.id   AF-A0A3B9RPJ3-F1
#
_cell.length_a   1.000
_cell.length_b   1.000
_cell.length_c   1.000
_cell.angle_alpha   90.00
_cell.angle_beta   90.00
_cell.angle_gamma   90.00
#
_symmetry.space_group_name_H-M   'P 1'
#
loop_
_entity.id
_entity.type
_entity.pdbx_description
1 polymer ?
#
loop_
_entity_poly.entity_id
_entity_poly.type
_entity_poly.pdbx_seq_one_letter_code
_entity_poly.pdbx_strand_id
1 'polypeptide(L)'
;MQRKHVLAYLLFSLFLIFLLSSCSASSSRDLIRLASEAKYEEMERKTGSMLSKRIEAVPLFYRSIALQQLDRKEDAYHVLKLYFAIAKGDDDHLVDAHRLMCLLSLEVNNPLSGISSGSWLEVHSLLEESETRAYYQALLMIGDSVEATRVFELYLKDTIEPYAYAQMVLGTLTDREKLQKAFAPLSTRQQLTLLQTVASDTLAQERATLLLSLAIPLEQAFEGRAELAEVYSLLEALYGYADVRVQQRKYSTLAQNFR
;
A
#
# COMPACT_ATOMS: atom_id res chain seq x y z
N MET A 1 25.26 -49.55 46.08
CA MET A 1 24.54 -49.81 44.80
C MET A 1 23.62 -48.66 44.35
N GLN A 2 22.99 -47.88 45.24
CA GLN A 2 22.03 -46.81 44.86
C GLN A 2 22.58 -45.68 43.98
N ARG A 3 23.84 -45.25 44.14
CA ARG A 3 24.41 -44.14 43.33
C ARG A 3 24.51 -44.43 41.82
N LYS A 4 24.69 -45.69 41.42
CA LYS A 4 24.77 -46.07 39.99
C LYS A 4 23.40 -46.02 39.31
N HIS A 5 22.32 -46.32 40.04
CA HIS A 5 20.96 -46.26 39.51
C HIS A 5 20.47 -44.81 39.38
N VAL A 6 20.79 -43.93 40.33
CA VAL A 6 20.44 -42.49 40.24
C VAL A 6 21.10 -41.83 39.03
N LEU A 7 22.37 -42.14 38.76
CA LEU A 7 23.09 -41.62 37.58
C LEU A 7 22.50 -42.16 36.27
N ALA A 8 22.10 -43.44 36.25
CA ALA A 8 21.45 -44.05 35.09
C ALA A 8 20.08 -43.44 34.79
N TYR A 9 19.27 -43.13 35.81
CA TYR A 9 17.98 -42.46 35.62
C TYR A 9 18.12 -41.00 35.18
N LEU A 10 19.15 -40.29 35.67
CA LEU A 10 19.46 -38.92 35.23
C LEU A 10 19.94 -38.88 33.78
N LEU A 11 20.80 -39.81 33.38
CA LEU A 11 21.23 -39.93 31.97
C LEU A 11 20.07 -40.32 31.06
N PHE A 12 19.19 -41.21 31.52
CA PHE A 12 18.00 -41.62 30.76
C PHE A 12 16.98 -40.48 30.62
N SER A 13 16.77 -39.67 31.65
CA SER A 13 15.90 -38.49 31.54
C SER A 13 16.50 -37.40 30.65
N LEU A 14 17.82 -37.17 30.72
CA LEU A 14 18.52 -36.22 29.86
C LEU A 14 18.47 -36.67 28.40
N PHE A 15 18.61 -37.97 28.13
CA PHE A 15 18.54 -38.56 26.80
C PHE A 15 17.11 -38.50 26.22
N LEU A 16 16.09 -38.71 27.04
CA LEU A 16 14.68 -38.53 26.64
C LEU A 16 14.36 -37.07 26.30
N ILE A 17 14.87 -36.10 27.07
CA ILE A 17 14.70 -34.67 26.78
C ILE A 17 15.42 -34.30 25.47
N PHE A 18 16.62 -34.84 25.21
CA PHE A 18 17.36 -34.58 23.97
C PHE A 18 16.71 -35.20 22.72
N LEU A 19 16.12 -36.39 22.86
CA LEU A 19 15.38 -37.08 21.79
C LEU A 19 14.05 -36.38 21.46
N LEU A 20 13.35 -35.83 22.45
CA LEU A 20 12.09 -35.11 22.25
C LEU A 20 12.31 -33.71 21.63
N SER A 21 13.43 -33.06 21.92
CA SER A 21 13.74 -31.71 21.39
C SER A 21 14.40 -31.70 20.00
N SER A 22 14.91 -32.83 19.51
CA SER A 22 15.65 -32.88 18.23
C SER A 22 14.80 -33.22 17.00
N CYS A 23 13.50 -33.51 17.15
CA CYS A 23 12.65 -33.95 16.04
C CYS A 23 11.98 -32.78 15.28
N SER A 24 11.86 -31.59 15.88
CA SER A 24 11.23 -30.42 15.23
C SER A 24 12.20 -29.65 14.31
N ALA A 25 13.45 -29.46 14.73
CA ALA A 25 14.42 -28.60 14.05
C ALA A 25 15.01 -29.16 12.72
N SER A 26 14.82 -30.45 12.43
CA SER A 26 15.22 -31.04 11.15
C SER A 26 14.15 -30.84 10.07
N SER A 27 12.87 -30.82 10.47
CA SER A 27 11.74 -30.69 9.56
C SER A 27 11.64 -29.28 8.97
N SER A 28 11.85 -28.24 9.80
CA SER A 28 11.84 -26.84 9.36
C SER A 28 13.00 -26.53 8.41
N ARG A 29 14.22 -27.04 8.68
CA ARG A 29 15.38 -26.86 7.81
C ARG A 29 15.16 -27.39 6.40
N ASP A 30 14.47 -28.53 6.26
CA ASP A 30 14.20 -29.06 4.92
C ASP A 30 13.11 -28.25 4.20
N LEU A 31 12.11 -27.71 4.90
CA LEU A 31 11.13 -26.79 4.29
C LEU A 31 11.78 -25.49 3.81
N ILE A 32 12.69 -24.91 4.60
CA ILE A 32 13.51 -23.75 4.20
C ILE A 32 14.28 -24.07 2.92
N ARG A 33 14.95 -25.24 2.87
CA ARG A 33 15.70 -25.68 1.70
C ARG A 33 14.80 -25.81 0.47
N LEU A 34 13.64 -26.46 0.59
CA LEU A 34 12.68 -26.60 -0.51
C LEU A 34 12.17 -25.25 -1.02
N ALA A 35 11.90 -24.30 -0.11
CA ALA A 35 11.52 -22.94 -0.47
C ALA A 35 12.65 -22.21 -1.23
N SER A 36 13.90 -22.31 -0.76
CA SER A 36 15.04 -21.68 -1.43
C SER A 36 15.38 -22.29 -2.80
N GLU A 37 15.08 -23.58 -3.00
CA GLU A 37 15.28 -24.29 -4.26
C GLU A 37 14.08 -24.17 -5.21
N ALA A 38 13.06 -23.38 -4.85
CA ALA A 38 11.81 -23.21 -5.61
C ALA A 38 11.08 -24.54 -5.93
N LYS A 39 11.20 -25.54 -5.04
CA LYS A 39 10.57 -26.87 -5.18
C LYS A 39 9.17 -26.88 -4.56
N TYR A 40 8.26 -26.08 -5.12
CA TYR A 40 6.96 -25.79 -4.53
C TYR A 40 6.01 -27.01 -4.52
N GLU A 41 6.02 -27.85 -5.56
CA GLU A 41 5.23 -29.09 -5.60
C GLU A 41 5.69 -30.10 -4.54
N GLU A 42 7.01 -30.22 -4.35
CA GLU A 42 7.57 -31.10 -3.33
C GLU A 42 7.24 -30.59 -1.92
N MET A 43 7.32 -29.27 -1.72
CA MET A 43 6.96 -28.61 -0.47
C MET A 43 5.48 -28.76 -0.14
N GLU A 44 4.57 -28.59 -1.11
CA GLU A 44 3.13 -28.80 -0.93
C GLU A 44 2.85 -30.24 -0.48
N ARG A 45 3.40 -31.23 -1.18
CA ARG A 45 3.22 -32.65 -0.86
C ARG A 45 3.78 -32.96 0.53
N LYS A 46 4.97 -32.44 0.86
CA LYS A 46 5.64 -32.70 2.13
C LYS A 46 4.86 -32.09 3.30
N THR A 47 4.51 -30.81 3.20
CA THR A 47 3.68 -30.14 4.22
C THR A 47 2.31 -30.81 4.36
N GLY A 48 1.70 -31.29 3.28
CA GLY A 48 0.47 -32.07 3.31
C GLY A 48 0.60 -33.35 4.14
N SER A 49 1.68 -34.11 3.93
CA SER A 49 1.96 -35.30 4.74
C SER A 49 2.28 -35.01 6.20
N MET A 50 2.86 -33.84 6.51
CA MET A 50 3.10 -33.42 7.90
C MET A 50 1.77 -33.07 8.58
N LEU A 51 0.96 -32.25 7.92
CA LEU A 51 -0.32 -31.76 8.43
C LEU A 51 -1.37 -32.87 8.58
N SER A 52 -1.32 -33.92 7.75
CA SER A 52 -2.19 -35.10 7.91
C SER A 52 -1.89 -35.89 9.19
N LYS A 53 -0.68 -35.76 9.75
CA LYS A 53 -0.29 -36.42 11.00
C LYS A 53 -0.57 -35.52 12.20
N ARG A 54 -0.26 -34.23 12.08
CA ARG A 54 -0.46 -33.22 13.12
C ARG A 54 -0.54 -31.83 12.52
N ILE A 55 -1.56 -31.07 12.92
CA ILE A 55 -1.68 -29.67 12.55
C ILE A 55 -0.65 -28.87 13.38
N GLU A 56 0.26 -28.18 12.68
CA GLU A 56 1.32 -27.36 13.27
C GLU A 56 1.47 -26.08 12.44
N ALA A 57 1.89 -24.97 13.08
CA ALA A 57 1.95 -23.65 12.44
C ALA A 57 2.96 -23.64 11.28
N VAL A 58 4.22 -23.99 11.54
CA VAL A 58 5.29 -23.90 10.53
C VAL A 58 4.95 -24.65 9.22
N PRO A 59 4.45 -25.89 9.22
CA PRO A 59 4.03 -26.54 7.98
C PRO A 59 2.85 -25.85 7.27
N LEU A 60 1.92 -25.21 7.98
CA LEU A 60 0.85 -24.41 7.35
C LEU A 60 1.44 -23.20 6.62
N PHE A 61 2.38 -22.49 7.24
CA PHE A 61 3.03 -21.33 6.61
C PHE A 61 3.73 -21.71 5.29
N TYR A 62 4.59 -22.73 5.30
CA TYR A 62 5.26 -23.20 4.07
C TYR A 62 4.29 -23.78 3.04
N ARG A 63 3.20 -24.42 3.47
CA ARG A 63 2.16 -24.88 2.55
C ARG A 63 1.46 -23.72 1.87
N SER A 64 1.18 -22.62 2.59
CA SER A 64 0.62 -21.41 2.02
C SER A 64 1.53 -20.83 0.95
N ILE A 65 2.84 -20.72 1.22
CA ILE A 65 3.83 -20.27 0.23
C ILE A 65 3.80 -21.16 -1.01
N ALA A 66 3.88 -22.49 -0.82
CA ALA A 66 3.84 -23.43 -1.94
C ALA A 66 2.59 -23.26 -2.79
N LEU A 67 1.41 -23.16 -2.17
CA LEU A 67 0.14 -22.98 -2.87
C LEU A 67 0.07 -21.66 -3.64
N GLN A 68 0.58 -20.57 -3.06
CA GLN A 68 0.66 -19.28 -3.76
C GLN A 68 1.51 -19.39 -5.02
N GLN A 69 2.69 -20.00 -4.92
CA GLN A 69 3.63 -20.14 -6.06
C GLN A 69 3.12 -21.10 -7.13
N LEU A 70 2.20 -21.99 -6.78
CA LEU A 70 1.49 -22.89 -7.70
C LEU A 70 0.17 -22.28 -8.22
N ASP A 71 -0.02 -20.97 -8.08
CA ASP A 71 -1.21 -20.20 -8.51
C ASP A 71 -2.53 -20.67 -7.87
N ARG A 72 -2.47 -21.33 -6.72
CA ARG A 72 -3.63 -21.78 -5.91
C ARG A 72 -3.91 -20.79 -4.78
N LYS A 73 -4.21 -19.55 -5.18
CA LYS A 73 -4.28 -18.38 -4.27
C LYS A 73 -5.36 -18.49 -3.19
N GLU A 74 -6.54 -18.99 -3.54
CA GLU A 74 -7.63 -19.21 -2.56
C GLU A 74 -7.22 -20.24 -1.49
N ASP A 75 -6.63 -21.36 -1.91
CA ASP A 75 -6.13 -22.39 -0.99
C ASP A 75 -5.01 -21.85 -0.11
N ALA A 76 -4.07 -21.09 -0.68
CA ALA A 76 -3.01 -20.43 0.06
C ALA A 76 -3.58 -19.51 1.14
N TYR A 77 -4.54 -18.65 0.79
CA TYR A 77 -5.21 -17.76 1.71
C TYR A 77 -5.89 -18.51 2.86
N HIS A 78 -6.62 -19.59 2.58
CA HIS A 78 -7.27 -20.40 3.62
C HIS A 78 -6.28 -21.11 4.54
N VAL A 79 -5.22 -21.67 3.99
CA VAL A 79 -4.15 -22.31 4.77
C VAL A 79 -3.45 -21.28 5.66
N LEU A 80 -3.21 -20.07 5.16
CA LEU A 80 -2.60 -19.00 5.95
C LEU A 80 -3.51 -18.51 7.08
N LYS A 81 -4.84 -18.49 6.89
CA LYS A 81 -5.78 -18.23 7.99
C LYS A 81 -5.70 -19.28 9.08
N LEU A 82 -5.54 -20.56 8.71
CA LEU A 82 -5.33 -21.62 9.69
C LEU A 82 -4.01 -21.45 10.43
N TYR A 83 -2.95 -20.99 9.75
CA TYR A 83 -1.69 -20.62 10.42
C TYR A 83 -1.94 -19.57 11.50
N PHE A 84 -2.59 -18.44 11.18
CA PHE A 84 -2.88 -17.40 12.17
C PHE A 84 -3.76 -17.87 13.34
N ALA A 85 -4.63 -18.85 13.11
CA ALA A 85 -5.50 -19.39 14.16
C ALA A 85 -4.72 -20.20 15.22
N ILE A 86 -3.51 -20.68 14.91
CA ILE A 86 -2.74 -21.56 15.82
C ILE A 86 -1.32 -21.08 16.11
N ALA A 87 -0.79 -20.16 15.30
CA ALA A 87 0.52 -19.57 15.52
C ALA A 87 0.54 -18.81 16.85
N LYS A 88 1.66 -18.88 17.54
CA LYS A 88 1.89 -18.10 18.76
C LYS A 88 2.47 -16.73 18.38
N GLY A 89 2.34 -15.76 19.28
CA GLY A 89 2.87 -14.40 19.06
C GLY A 89 4.39 -14.34 18.92
N ASP A 90 5.11 -15.38 19.32
CA ASP A 90 6.57 -15.53 19.21
C ASP A 90 7.00 -16.46 18.07
N ASP A 91 6.11 -16.79 17.12
CA ASP A 91 6.45 -17.60 15.95
C ASP A 91 7.33 -16.80 14.98
N ASP A 92 8.48 -17.38 14.60
CA ASP A 92 9.49 -16.72 13.75
C ASP A 92 8.94 -16.32 12.36
N HIS A 93 7.87 -16.95 11.89
CA HIS A 93 7.27 -16.68 10.57
C HIS A 93 6.10 -15.69 10.62
N LEU A 94 5.78 -15.13 11.78
CA LEU A 94 4.57 -14.31 11.95
C LEU A 94 4.60 -13.04 11.09
N VAL A 95 5.76 -12.39 10.98
CA VAL A 95 5.95 -11.19 10.14
C VAL A 95 5.72 -11.54 8.66
N ASP A 96 6.38 -12.58 8.17
CA ASP A 96 6.26 -13.01 6.78
C ASP A 96 4.84 -13.49 6.44
N ALA A 97 4.15 -14.11 7.41
CA ALA A 97 2.76 -14.49 7.28
C ALA A 97 1.85 -13.26 7.15
N HIS A 98 2.09 -12.19 7.91
CA HIS A 98 1.32 -10.95 7.78
C HIS A 98 1.55 -10.30 6.41
N ARG A 99 2.80 -10.25 5.94
CA ARG A 99 3.14 -9.76 4.60
C ARG A 99 2.43 -10.54 3.51
N LEU A 100 2.51 -11.87 3.59
CA LEU A 100 1.84 -12.75 2.64
C LEU A 100 0.31 -12.58 2.67
N MET A 101 -0.29 -12.40 3.85
CA MET A 101 -1.73 -12.17 3.99
C MET A 101 -2.17 -10.85 3.38
N CYS A 102 -1.39 -9.77 3.52
CA CYS A 102 -1.67 -8.50 2.85
C CYS A 102 -1.82 -8.69 1.34
N LEU A 103 -0.89 -9.41 0.73
CA LEU A 103 -0.87 -9.63 -0.72
C LEU A 103 -1.98 -10.59 -1.16
N LEU A 104 -2.06 -11.78 -0.55
CA LEU A 104 -3.04 -12.82 -0.95
C LEU A 104 -4.48 -12.35 -0.79
N SER A 105 -4.79 -11.64 0.29
CA SER A 105 -6.15 -11.17 0.58
C SER A 105 -6.70 -10.24 -0.51
N LEU A 106 -5.84 -9.41 -1.11
CA LEU A 106 -6.20 -8.60 -2.26
C LEU A 106 -6.46 -9.46 -3.50
N GLU A 107 -5.57 -10.43 -3.78
CA GLU A 107 -5.71 -11.29 -4.95
C GLU A 107 -6.97 -12.16 -4.93
N VAL A 108 -7.44 -12.55 -3.73
CA VAL A 108 -8.68 -13.34 -3.55
C VAL A 108 -9.91 -12.49 -3.28
N ASN A 109 -9.83 -11.16 -3.43
CA ASN A 109 -10.92 -10.21 -3.16
C ASN A 109 -11.51 -10.32 -1.74
N ASN A 110 -10.69 -10.60 -0.74
CA ASN A 110 -11.08 -10.67 0.67
C ASN A 110 -10.32 -9.62 1.51
N PRO A 111 -10.66 -8.33 1.37
CA PRO A 111 -9.81 -7.22 1.83
C PRO A 111 -9.64 -7.16 3.36
N LEU A 112 -10.58 -7.69 4.16
CA LEU A 112 -10.57 -7.54 5.62
C LEU A 112 -9.34 -8.17 6.29
N SER A 113 -8.90 -9.34 5.81
CA SER A 113 -7.70 -9.97 6.36
C SER A 113 -6.42 -9.22 5.96
N GLY A 114 -6.41 -8.61 4.78
CA GLY A 114 -5.32 -7.74 4.33
C GLY A 114 -5.21 -6.48 5.16
N ILE A 115 -6.34 -5.83 5.46
CA ILE A 115 -6.40 -4.66 6.34
C ILE A 115 -5.87 -4.99 7.73
N SER A 116 -6.31 -6.11 8.32
CA SER A 116 -5.84 -6.54 9.64
C SER A 116 -4.33 -6.78 9.66
N SER A 117 -3.77 -7.42 8.64
CA SER A 117 -2.33 -7.67 8.55
C SER A 117 -1.53 -6.41 8.24
N GLY A 118 -2.05 -5.52 7.38
CA GLY A 118 -1.42 -4.24 7.04
C GLY A 118 -1.33 -3.35 8.26
N SER A 119 -2.42 -3.24 9.02
CA SER A 119 -2.43 -2.51 10.30
C SER A 119 -1.45 -3.12 11.32
N TRP A 120 -1.37 -4.45 11.41
CA TRP A 120 -0.40 -5.11 12.29
C TRP A 120 1.05 -4.77 11.91
N LEU A 121 1.39 -4.84 10.61
CA LEU A 121 2.72 -4.50 10.11
C LEU A 121 3.04 -3.02 10.35
N GLU A 122 2.07 -2.13 10.15
CA GLU A 122 2.22 -0.70 10.41
C GLU A 122 2.53 -0.41 11.88
N VAL A 123 1.75 -0.98 12.81
CA VAL A 123 1.96 -0.81 14.26
C VAL A 123 3.36 -1.24 14.70
N HIS A 124 3.93 -2.25 14.03
CA HIS A 124 5.27 -2.75 14.31
C HIS A 124 6.37 -2.09 13.47
N SER A 125 6.04 -1.09 12.64
CA SER A 125 6.99 -0.43 11.73
C SER A 125 7.67 -1.41 10.75
N LEU A 126 6.94 -2.43 10.31
CA LEU A 126 7.40 -3.49 9.40
C LEU A 126 6.72 -3.45 8.02
N LEU A 127 5.95 -2.38 7.76
CA LEU A 127 5.24 -2.18 6.51
C LEU A 127 6.21 -1.74 5.41
N GLU A 128 6.34 -2.54 4.36
CA GLU A 128 7.14 -2.23 3.17
C GLU A 128 6.22 -1.78 2.02
N GLU A 129 6.81 -1.33 0.90
CA GLU A 129 6.07 -0.70 -0.19
C GLU A 129 4.98 -1.60 -0.77
N SER A 130 5.27 -2.89 -0.97
CA SER A 130 4.33 -3.82 -1.62
C SER A 130 3.08 -4.06 -0.77
N GLU A 131 3.27 -4.23 0.54
CA GLU A 131 2.23 -4.42 1.54
C GLU A 131 1.47 -3.12 1.77
N THR A 132 2.15 -1.97 1.71
CA THR A 132 1.51 -0.65 1.80
C THR A 132 0.53 -0.45 0.64
N ARG A 133 0.95 -0.78 -0.60
CA ARG A 133 0.07 -0.69 -1.78
C ARG A 133 -1.14 -1.62 -1.64
N ALA A 134 -0.92 -2.86 -1.21
CA ALA A 134 -2.00 -3.82 -1.00
C ALA A 134 -2.96 -3.38 0.13
N TYR A 135 -2.42 -2.86 1.23
CA TYR A 135 -3.19 -2.33 2.35
C TYR A 135 -4.05 -1.14 1.93
N TYR A 136 -3.47 -0.17 1.22
CA TYR A 136 -4.17 0.96 0.63
C TYR A 136 -5.32 0.51 -0.28
N GLN A 137 -5.06 -0.43 -1.20
CA GLN A 137 -6.09 -0.95 -2.12
C GLN A 137 -7.20 -1.67 -1.37
N ALA A 138 -6.88 -2.46 -0.35
CA ALA A 138 -7.87 -3.15 0.48
C ALA A 138 -8.79 -2.17 1.21
N LEU A 139 -8.25 -1.06 1.73
CA LEU A 139 -9.04 0.02 2.36
C LEU A 139 -10.00 0.67 1.35
N LEU A 140 -9.54 0.93 0.13
CA LEU A 140 -10.42 1.44 -0.93
C LEU A 140 -11.55 0.46 -1.28
N MET A 141 -11.27 -0.85 -1.33
CA MET A 141 -12.28 -1.86 -1.66
C MET A 141 -13.43 -1.92 -0.65
N ILE A 142 -13.16 -1.62 0.62
CA ILE A 142 -14.20 -1.57 1.66
C ILE A 142 -14.82 -0.17 1.82
N GLY A 143 -14.36 0.81 1.03
CA GLY A 143 -14.85 2.19 1.07
C GLY A 143 -14.30 3.03 2.24
N ASP A 144 -13.23 2.59 2.91
CA ASP A 144 -12.60 3.38 3.98
C ASP A 144 -11.64 4.43 3.38
N SER A 145 -12.22 5.46 2.78
CA SER A 145 -11.47 6.51 2.08
C SER A 145 -10.62 7.36 3.02
N VAL A 146 -11.00 7.49 4.29
CA VAL A 146 -10.28 8.30 5.27
C VAL A 146 -8.95 7.65 5.59
N GLU A 147 -8.98 6.37 5.94
CA GLU A 147 -7.77 5.62 6.26
C GLU A 147 -6.92 5.37 5.02
N ALA A 148 -7.53 5.08 3.87
CA ALA A 148 -6.79 4.97 2.60
C ALA A 148 -6.02 6.26 2.28
N THR A 149 -6.63 7.43 2.48
CA THR A 149 -5.96 8.72 2.28
C THR A 149 -4.78 8.89 3.24
N ARG A 150 -4.94 8.50 4.52
CA ARG A 150 -3.87 8.56 5.52
C ARG A 150 -2.67 7.70 5.10
N VAL A 151 -2.92 6.44 4.74
CA VAL A 151 -1.88 5.50 4.29
C VAL A 151 -1.18 6.03 3.05
N PHE A 152 -1.94 6.56 2.08
CA PHE A 152 -1.38 7.13 0.88
C PHE A 152 -0.42 8.30 1.18
N GLU A 153 -0.87 9.28 1.96
CA GLU A 153 -0.09 10.48 2.27
C GLU A 153 1.18 10.17 3.06
N LEU A 154 1.14 9.19 3.97
CA LEU A 154 2.27 8.84 4.83
C LEU A 154 3.32 7.97 4.14
N TYR A 155 2.89 7.05 3.27
CA TYR A 155 3.78 5.98 2.79
C TYR A 155 3.92 5.91 1.27
N LEU A 156 2.91 6.33 0.50
CA LEU A 156 2.89 6.13 -0.96
C LEU A 156 3.08 7.40 -1.76
N LYS A 157 2.82 8.58 -1.17
CA LYS A 157 2.88 9.86 -1.86
C LYS A 157 4.21 10.08 -2.58
N ASP A 158 5.32 9.79 -1.91
CA ASP A 158 6.66 9.99 -2.46
C ASP A 158 7.07 8.93 -3.50
N THR A 159 6.26 7.87 -3.66
CA THR A 159 6.43 6.86 -4.71
C THR A 159 5.76 7.26 -6.04
N ILE A 160 5.05 8.38 -6.05
CA ILE A 160 4.32 8.87 -7.22
C ILE A 160 4.94 10.20 -7.66
N GLU A 161 5.10 10.36 -8.96
CA GLU A 161 5.56 11.62 -9.54
C GLU A 161 4.67 12.79 -9.08
N PRO A 162 5.23 13.91 -8.61
CA PRO A 162 4.46 15.02 -8.06
C PRO A 162 3.34 15.51 -8.97
N TYR A 163 3.56 15.48 -10.29
CA TYR A 163 2.56 15.85 -11.31
C TYR A 163 1.33 14.94 -11.27
N ALA A 164 1.54 13.62 -11.20
CA ALA A 164 0.45 12.64 -11.15
C ALA A 164 -0.34 12.75 -9.84
N TYR A 165 0.35 12.95 -8.72
CA TYR A 165 -0.30 13.18 -7.43
C TYR A 165 -1.17 14.46 -7.45
N ALA A 166 -0.64 15.57 -7.97
CA ALA A 166 -1.40 16.80 -8.11
C ALA A 166 -2.63 16.64 -9.01
N GLN A 167 -2.52 15.89 -10.11
CA GLN A 167 -3.65 15.55 -10.98
C GLN A 167 -4.74 14.75 -10.25
N MET A 168 -4.35 13.78 -9.41
CA MET A 168 -5.30 13.01 -8.59
C MET A 168 -6.03 13.91 -7.59
N VAL A 169 -5.29 14.74 -6.83
CA VAL A 169 -5.88 15.66 -5.84
C VAL A 169 -6.84 16.63 -6.53
N LEU A 170 -6.46 17.16 -7.69
CA LEU A 170 -7.29 18.02 -8.52
C LEU A 170 -8.58 17.35 -9.00
N GLY A 171 -8.61 16.03 -9.17
CA GLY A 171 -9.82 15.26 -9.47
C GLY A 171 -10.78 15.13 -8.29
N THR A 172 -10.28 15.17 -7.05
CA THR A 172 -11.04 14.92 -5.80
C THR A 172 -11.56 16.18 -5.08
N LEU A 173 -11.11 17.37 -5.49
CA LEU A 173 -11.61 18.72 -5.16
C LEU A 173 -12.44 18.89 -3.88
N THR A 174 -11.76 18.74 -2.74
CA THR A 174 -12.43 18.86 -1.43
C THR A 174 -11.74 19.84 -0.48
N ASP A 175 -10.49 20.26 -0.74
CA ASP A 175 -9.74 21.11 0.20
C ASP A 175 -8.68 22.00 -0.48
N ARG A 176 -8.71 23.30 -0.17
CA ARG A 176 -7.73 24.30 -0.64
C ARG A 176 -6.32 23.98 -0.15
N GLU A 177 -6.16 23.58 1.10
CA GLU A 177 -4.84 23.31 1.69
C GLU A 177 -4.19 22.11 1.01
N LYS A 178 -4.97 21.04 0.77
CA LYS A 178 -4.48 19.86 0.04
C LYS A 178 -4.07 20.20 -1.38
N LEU A 179 -4.85 21.01 -2.08
CA LEU A 179 -4.52 21.47 -3.43
C LEU A 179 -3.21 22.29 -3.43
N GLN A 180 -3.04 23.22 -2.49
CA GLN A 180 -1.81 24.01 -2.39
C GLN A 180 -0.59 23.13 -2.11
N LYS A 181 -0.70 22.16 -1.18
CA LYS A 181 0.38 21.21 -0.89
C LYS A 181 0.73 20.34 -2.10
N ALA A 182 -0.27 19.91 -2.87
CA ALA A 182 -0.06 19.09 -4.06
C ALA A 182 0.58 19.86 -5.22
N PHE A 183 0.27 21.15 -5.37
CA PHE A 183 0.84 22.00 -6.42
C PHE A 183 2.21 22.58 -6.07
N ALA A 184 2.54 22.74 -4.78
CA ALA A 184 3.81 23.30 -4.30
C ALA A 184 5.09 22.69 -4.91
N PRO A 185 5.23 21.36 -5.07
CA PRO A 185 6.43 20.77 -5.67
C PRO A 185 6.50 20.90 -7.20
N LEU A 186 5.43 21.37 -7.86
CA LEU A 186 5.39 21.47 -9.32
C LEU A 186 6.08 22.74 -9.83
N SER A 187 6.71 22.64 -11.00
CA SER A 187 7.16 23.82 -11.73
C SER A 187 5.98 24.69 -12.17
N THR A 188 6.20 26.00 -12.32
CA THR A 188 5.18 26.96 -12.77
C THR A 188 4.48 26.52 -14.07
N ARG A 189 5.22 25.91 -15.01
CA ARG A 189 4.66 25.38 -16.26
C ARG A 189 3.75 24.18 -16.04
N GLN A 190 4.13 23.27 -15.15
CA GLN A 190 3.30 22.12 -14.79
C GLN A 190 2.00 22.56 -14.10
N GLN A 191 2.07 23.55 -13.20
CA GLN A 191 0.89 24.12 -12.54
C GLN A 191 -0.08 24.73 -13.56
N LEU A 192 0.44 25.57 -14.48
CA LEU A 192 -0.36 26.16 -15.56
C LEU A 192 -1.04 25.08 -16.42
N THR A 193 -0.28 24.07 -16.84
CA THR A 193 -0.79 22.97 -17.68
C THR A 193 -1.94 22.24 -16.98
N LEU A 194 -1.78 21.85 -15.71
CA LEU A 194 -2.84 21.14 -14.98
C LEU A 194 -4.11 21.98 -14.80
N LEU A 195 -3.97 23.27 -14.50
CA LEU A 195 -5.11 24.17 -14.33
C LEU A 195 -5.86 24.39 -15.65
N GLN A 196 -5.15 24.49 -16.77
CA GLN A 196 -5.75 24.58 -18.10
C GLN A 196 -6.54 23.33 -18.45
N THR A 197 -6.02 22.13 -18.12
CA THR A 197 -6.73 20.87 -18.37
C THR A 197 -8.11 20.86 -17.70
N VAL A 198 -8.22 21.42 -16.51
CA VAL A 198 -9.49 21.47 -15.76
C VAL A 198 -10.39 22.63 -16.17
N ALA A 199 -9.82 23.79 -16.51
CA ALA A 199 -10.59 24.94 -16.98
C ALA A 199 -11.18 24.76 -18.40
N SER A 200 -10.73 23.74 -19.13
CA SER A 200 -11.27 23.36 -20.44
C SER A 200 -12.70 22.81 -20.36
N ASP A 201 -13.11 22.30 -19.19
CA ASP A 201 -14.47 21.82 -18.93
C ASP A 201 -15.33 22.89 -18.23
N THR A 202 -16.65 22.70 -18.23
CA THR A 202 -17.56 23.56 -17.46
C THR A 202 -17.36 23.32 -15.96
N LEU A 203 -17.03 24.37 -15.22
CA LEU A 203 -16.74 24.29 -13.78
C LEU A 203 -17.88 24.87 -12.94
N ALA A 204 -18.17 24.23 -11.82
CA ALA A 204 -18.99 24.83 -10.76
C ALA A 204 -18.28 26.06 -10.18
N GLN A 205 -19.06 27.06 -9.74
CA GLN A 205 -18.56 28.33 -9.23
C GLN A 205 -17.59 28.17 -8.04
N GLU A 206 -17.91 27.28 -7.11
CA GLU A 206 -17.10 26.96 -5.94
C GLU A 206 -15.73 26.39 -6.35
N ARG A 207 -15.74 25.45 -7.30
CA ARG A 207 -14.54 24.85 -7.88
C ARG A 207 -13.67 25.90 -8.56
N ALA A 208 -14.27 26.78 -9.36
CA ALA A 208 -13.53 27.87 -10.01
C ALA A 208 -12.86 28.81 -8.99
N THR A 209 -13.57 29.12 -7.88
CA THR A 209 -13.04 29.97 -6.80
C THR A 209 -11.83 29.34 -6.11
N LEU A 210 -11.86 28.02 -5.85
CA LEU A 210 -10.73 27.29 -5.29
C LEU A 210 -9.50 27.35 -6.23
N LEU A 211 -9.70 27.11 -7.52
CA LEU A 211 -8.62 27.10 -8.51
C LEU A 211 -8.01 28.48 -8.75
N LEU A 212 -8.77 29.56 -8.62
CA LEU A 212 -8.25 30.93 -8.67
C LEU A 212 -7.12 31.17 -7.66
N SER A 213 -7.19 30.54 -6.48
CA SER A 213 -6.14 30.68 -5.46
C SER A 213 -4.79 30.07 -5.87
N LEU A 214 -4.78 29.18 -6.87
CA LEU A 214 -3.59 28.57 -7.47
C LEU A 214 -3.17 29.30 -8.76
N ALA A 215 -4.13 29.82 -9.52
CA ALA A 215 -3.88 30.44 -10.82
C ALA A 215 -3.32 31.87 -10.71
N ILE A 216 -3.80 32.67 -9.74
CA ILE A 216 -3.40 34.09 -9.59
C ILE A 216 -1.88 34.27 -9.44
N PRO A 217 -1.17 33.49 -8.59
CA PRO A 217 0.28 33.63 -8.45
C PRO A 217 1.07 33.39 -9.75
N LEU A 218 0.50 32.67 -10.72
CA LEU A 218 1.18 32.38 -12.00
C LEU A 218 1.41 33.64 -12.83
N GLU A 219 0.56 34.67 -12.67
CA GLU A 219 0.74 35.96 -13.37
C GLU A 219 2.08 36.62 -13.02
N GLN A 220 2.57 36.43 -11.80
CA GLN A 220 3.86 36.98 -11.35
C GLN A 220 5.04 36.04 -11.62
N ALA A 221 4.76 34.77 -11.93
CA ALA A 221 5.78 33.74 -12.05
C ALA A 221 6.28 33.54 -13.49
N PHE A 222 5.59 34.11 -14.49
CA PHE A 222 6.02 34.10 -15.90
C PHE A 222 6.42 35.49 -16.36
N GLU A 223 7.57 35.59 -17.03
CA GLU A 223 8.05 36.84 -17.66
C GLU A 223 7.81 36.84 -19.19
N GLY A 224 7.64 35.66 -19.78
CA GLY A 224 7.45 35.47 -21.22
C GLY A 224 6.04 35.85 -21.68
N ARG A 225 5.97 36.55 -22.83
CA ARG A 225 4.71 37.07 -23.37
C ARG A 225 3.71 35.96 -23.74
N ALA A 226 4.21 34.85 -24.27
CA ALA A 226 3.37 33.72 -24.68
C ALA A 226 2.75 33.01 -23.48
N GLU A 227 3.54 32.75 -22.44
CA GLU A 227 3.09 32.12 -21.20
C GLU A 227 2.11 33.03 -20.43
N LEU A 228 2.34 34.34 -20.44
CA LEU A 228 1.39 35.29 -19.85
C LEU A 228 0.05 35.30 -20.60
N ALA A 229 0.05 35.20 -21.93
CA ALA A 229 -1.20 35.09 -22.71
C ALA A 229 -2.01 33.84 -22.31
N GLU A 230 -1.33 32.72 -22.06
CA GLU A 230 -1.91 31.48 -21.57
C GLU A 230 -2.48 31.63 -20.15
N VAL A 231 -1.74 32.27 -19.23
CA VAL A 231 -2.20 32.55 -17.86
C VAL A 231 -3.43 33.46 -17.87
N TYR A 232 -3.42 34.51 -18.69
CA TYR A 232 -4.57 35.42 -18.80
C TYR A 232 -5.81 34.73 -19.35
N SER A 233 -5.65 33.85 -20.34
CA SER A 233 -6.76 33.05 -20.87
C SER A 233 -7.32 32.10 -19.80
N LEU A 234 -6.45 31.48 -18.98
CA LEU A 234 -6.87 30.66 -17.84
C LEU A 234 -7.64 31.48 -16.79
N LEU A 235 -7.10 32.64 -16.38
CA LEU A 235 -7.73 33.51 -15.39
C LEU A 235 -9.08 34.05 -15.90
N GLU A 236 -9.19 34.43 -17.17
CA GLU A 236 -10.46 34.80 -17.80
C GLU A 236 -11.51 33.69 -17.63
N ALA A 237 -11.16 32.45 -18.00
CA ALA A 237 -12.08 31.32 -17.90
C ALA A 237 -12.52 31.08 -16.45
N LEU A 238 -11.57 31.03 -15.51
CA LEU A 238 -11.85 30.78 -14.09
C LEU A 238 -12.70 31.89 -13.46
N TYR A 239 -12.41 33.16 -13.74
CA TYR A 239 -13.24 34.28 -13.26
C TYR A 239 -14.63 34.29 -13.91
N GLY A 240 -14.76 33.82 -15.15
CA GLY A 240 -16.04 33.60 -15.81
C GLY A 240 -16.88 32.56 -15.07
N TYR A 241 -16.31 31.39 -14.77
CA TYR A 241 -17.00 30.35 -14.00
C TYR A 241 -17.29 30.77 -12.54
N ALA A 242 -16.46 31.63 -11.95
CA ALA A 242 -16.69 32.19 -10.61
C ALA A 242 -17.74 33.32 -10.57
N ASP A 243 -18.30 33.73 -11.72
CA ASP A 243 -19.20 34.89 -11.93
C ASP A 243 -18.60 36.24 -11.47
N VAL A 244 -17.29 36.42 -11.61
CA VAL A 244 -16.57 37.66 -11.29
C VAL A 244 -16.30 38.46 -12.57
N ARG A 245 -17.37 39.05 -13.12
CA ARG A 245 -17.38 39.66 -14.46
C ARG A 245 -16.36 40.76 -14.70
N VAL A 246 -16.04 41.56 -13.67
CA VAL A 246 -15.06 42.66 -13.79
C VAL A 246 -13.66 42.10 -14.05
N GLN A 247 -13.25 41.07 -13.30
CA GLN A 247 -11.93 40.44 -13.48
C GLN A 247 -11.88 39.62 -14.77
N GLN A 248 -12.96 38.92 -15.11
CA GLN A 248 -13.06 38.21 -16.39
C GLN A 248 -12.77 39.16 -17.58
N ARG A 249 -13.42 40.33 -17.63
CA ARG A 249 -13.21 41.32 -18.72
C ARG A 249 -11.77 41.86 -18.76
N LYS A 250 -11.18 42.12 -17.59
CA LYS A 250 -9.77 42.52 -17.47
C LYS A 250 -8.87 41.47 -18.14
N TYR A 251 -8.99 40.21 -17.73
CA TYR A 251 -8.13 39.13 -18.23
C TYR A 251 -8.39 38.76 -19.69
N SER A 252 -9.63 38.89 -20.17
CA SER A 252 -9.97 38.77 -21.60
C SER A 252 -9.22 39.80 -22.46
N THR A 253 -9.18 41.05 -22.01
CA THR A 253 -8.46 42.13 -22.71
C THR A 253 -6.95 41.89 -22.69
N LEU A 254 -6.40 41.48 -21.55
CA LEU A 254 -4.98 41.17 -21.42
C LEU A 254 -4.57 39.97 -22.30
N ALA A 255 -5.37 38.90 -22.32
CA ALA A 255 -5.11 37.74 -23.16
C ALA A 255 -5.08 38.10 -24.65
N GLN A 256 -6.01 38.95 -25.11
CA GLN A 256 -6.06 39.41 -26.51
C GLN A 256 -4.84 40.26 -26.90
N ASN A 257 -4.33 41.10 -25.99
CA ASN A 257 -3.19 41.97 -26.26
C ASN A 257 -1.82 41.23 -26.24
N PHE A 258 -1.79 40.01 -25.69
CA PHE A 258 -0.58 39.21 -25.55
C PHE A 258 -0.48 38.04 -26.55
N ARG A 259 -1.54 37.80 -27.36
CA ARG A 259 -1.51 36.95 -28.55
C ARG A 259 -0.84 37.65 -29.72
#